data_AF-A0A4R3IN51-F1
#
_entry.id   AF-A0A4R3IN51-F1
#
_cell.length_a   1.000
_cell.length_b   1.000
_cell.length_c   1.000
_cell.angle_alpha   90.00
_cell.angle_beta   90.00
_cell.angle_gamma   90.00
#
_symmetry.space_group_name_H-M   'P 1'
#
loop_
_entity.id
_entity.type
_entity.pdbx_description
1 polymer ?
#
loop_
_entity_poly.entity_id
_entity_poly.type
_entity_poly.pdbx_seq_one_letter_code
_entity_poly.pdbx_strand_id
1 'polypeptide(L)'
;MPQIVQVAAITLATLGTGAVTMSVMNEDIPDLEVPQGPWISSGALDDRSFEILGRDENSGAVFDGLLAFRNGTFQSADCQEYCNFGWSDYLTKEIDGVVHFTTTAACPEAPHTVVFYGQVKGDDIALELTWTTRRWYWTNQIVMTATGAMVPTTGARAEG
;
A
#
# COMPACT_ATOMS: atom_id res chain seq x y z
N MET A 1 -24.00 -78.44 27.92
CA MET A 1 -24.18 -77.12 27.28
C MET A 1 -23.59 -76.04 28.19
N PRO A 2 -22.32 -75.65 28.03
CA PRO A 2 -21.82 -74.38 28.56
C PRO A 2 -21.64 -73.38 27.41
N GLN A 3 -22.27 -72.22 27.55
CA GLN A 3 -22.22 -71.10 26.62
C GLN A 3 -20.90 -70.35 26.85
N ILE A 4 -20.07 -70.24 25.82
CA ILE A 4 -18.84 -69.45 25.82
C ILE A 4 -19.25 -67.99 25.57
N VAL A 5 -19.13 -67.13 26.59
CA VAL A 5 -19.24 -65.67 26.38
C VAL A 5 -17.81 -65.15 26.22
N GLN A 6 -17.38 -65.01 24.97
CA GLN A 6 -16.17 -64.26 24.61
C GLN A 6 -16.45 -62.76 24.82
N VAL A 7 -15.90 -62.18 25.87
CA VAL A 7 -15.81 -60.72 26.02
C VAL A 7 -14.53 -60.26 25.32
N ALA A 8 -14.67 -59.85 24.06
CA ALA A 8 -13.65 -59.07 23.38
C ALA A 8 -13.71 -57.64 23.90
N ALA A 9 -12.82 -57.29 24.85
CA ALA A 9 -12.58 -55.91 25.21
C ALA A 9 -11.81 -55.24 24.07
N ILE A 10 -12.50 -54.40 23.30
CA ILE A 10 -11.91 -53.57 22.25
C ILE A 10 -11.03 -52.53 22.93
N THR A 11 -9.72 -52.74 22.90
CA THR A 11 -8.73 -51.71 23.17
C THR A 11 -8.81 -50.65 22.08
N LEU A 12 -9.49 -49.55 22.37
CA LEU A 12 -9.46 -48.31 21.56
C LEU A 12 -8.06 -47.70 21.66
N ALA A 13 -7.19 -48.09 20.73
CA ALA A 13 -5.95 -47.39 20.44
C ALA A 13 -6.05 -46.79 19.04
N THR A 14 -6.52 -45.55 18.95
CA THR A 14 -6.19 -44.65 17.84
C THR A 14 -5.72 -43.33 18.44
N LEU A 15 -4.43 -43.28 18.74
CA LEU A 15 -3.64 -42.05 18.78
C LEU A 15 -3.59 -41.48 17.35
N GLY A 16 -3.76 -40.18 17.16
CA GLY A 16 -3.43 -39.56 15.87
C GLY A 16 -4.07 -38.21 15.61
N THR A 17 -3.35 -37.15 15.97
CA THR A 17 -3.28 -35.88 15.21
C THR A 17 -4.60 -35.17 14.86
N GLY A 18 -5.17 -34.44 15.83
CA GLY A 18 -6.18 -33.41 15.58
C GLY A 18 -5.68 -31.97 15.80
N ALA A 19 -4.41 -31.78 16.13
CA ALA A 19 -3.80 -30.46 16.28
C ALA A 19 -2.93 -30.16 15.05
N VAL A 20 -2.89 -28.89 14.67
CA VAL A 20 -2.14 -28.30 13.55
C VAL A 20 -2.83 -28.42 12.18
N THR A 21 -4.06 -27.92 12.06
CA THR A 21 -4.49 -27.37 10.76
C THR A 21 -3.85 -26.00 10.58
N MET A 22 -2.80 -25.97 9.77
CA MET A 22 -2.32 -24.86 8.93
C MET A 22 -1.85 -23.58 9.63
N SER A 23 -0.62 -23.62 10.16
CA SER A 23 0.23 -22.43 10.18
C SER A 23 1.00 -22.35 8.87
N VAL A 24 0.30 -22.14 7.74
CA VAL A 24 0.92 -21.42 6.63
C VAL A 24 0.73 -19.96 6.99
N MET A 25 1.55 -19.47 7.93
CA MET A 25 1.74 -18.04 8.10
C MET A 25 2.24 -17.57 6.74
N ASN A 26 1.38 -16.93 5.95
CA ASN A 26 1.87 -16.18 4.81
C ASN A 26 2.91 -15.22 5.39
N GLU A 27 4.17 -15.35 4.97
CA GLU A 27 5.24 -14.48 5.47
C GLU A 27 4.80 -13.03 5.23
N ASP A 28 4.96 -12.18 6.24
CA ASP A 28 4.57 -10.78 6.11
C ASP A 28 5.40 -10.15 4.98
N ILE A 29 4.71 -9.65 3.97
CA ILE A 29 5.34 -9.05 2.80
C ILE A 29 5.71 -7.62 3.20
N PRO A 30 6.99 -7.21 3.13
CA PRO A 30 7.38 -5.85 3.44
C PRO A 30 6.73 -4.86 2.46
N ASP A 31 6.43 -3.65 2.92
CA ASP A 31 6.02 -2.56 2.03
C ASP A 31 7.17 -2.15 1.09
N LEU A 32 6.84 -1.30 0.10
CA LEU A 32 7.81 -0.69 -0.80
C LEU A 32 9.05 -0.20 -0.05
N GLU A 33 10.22 -0.67 -0.48
CA GLU A 33 11.49 -0.21 0.07
C GLU A 33 11.81 1.19 -0.48
N VAL A 34 11.69 2.21 0.38
CA VAL A 34 12.03 3.58 0.02
C VAL A 34 13.55 3.78 0.09
N PRO A 35 14.20 4.30 -0.97
CA PRO A 35 15.64 4.52 -0.96
C PRO A 35 16.08 5.42 0.20
N GLN A 36 17.06 4.95 0.97
CA GLN A 36 17.61 5.68 2.12
C GLN A 36 18.16 7.05 1.70
N GLY A 37 18.22 7.98 2.65
CA GLY A 37 18.75 9.32 2.41
C GLY A 37 18.29 10.36 3.43
N PRO A 38 18.76 11.61 3.30
CA PRO A 38 18.45 12.70 4.20
C PRO A 38 17.05 13.27 3.91
N TRP A 39 16.01 12.48 4.18
CA TRP A 39 14.62 12.86 4.01
C TRP A 39 14.22 14.00 4.96
N ILE A 40 13.57 15.03 4.42
CA ILE A 40 13.10 16.20 5.18
C ILE A 40 11.67 16.60 4.80
N SER A 41 10.94 17.14 5.77
CA SER A 41 9.64 17.77 5.55
C SER A 41 9.84 19.20 5.03
N SER A 42 10.12 19.35 3.73
CA SER A 42 10.48 20.64 3.13
C SER A 42 9.30 21.47 2.62
N GLY A 43 8.16 20.83 2.31
CA GLY A 43 7.07 21.47 1.57
C GLY A 43 7.37 21.70 0.07
N ALA A 44 8.45 21.11 -0.48
CA ALA A 44 8.91 21.39 -1.84
C ALA A 44 7.89 21.08 -2.96
N LEU A 45 6.87 20.27 -2.67
CA LEU A 45 5.81 19.94 -3.62
C LEU A 45 4.49 20.65 -3.32
N ASP A 46 4.42 21.48 -2.28
CA ASP A 46 3.17 22.13 -1.87
C ASP A 46 2.54 22.96 -3.01
N ASP A 47 1.21 22.97 -3.02
CA ASP A 47 0.35 23.61 -4.03
C ASP A 47 0.43 23.00 -5.44
N ARG A 48 1.14 21.87 -5.58
CA ARG A 48 1.18 21.09 -6.82
C ARG A 48 0.21 19.93 -6.78
N SER A 49 -0.37 19.62 -7.93
CA SER A 49 -1.17 18.42 -8.15
C SER A 49 -0.74 17.74 -9.44
N PHE A 50 -0.89 16.42 -9.50
CA PHE A 50 -0.50 15.61 -10.65
C PHE A 50 -1.59 14.61 -11.00
N GLU A 51 -1.97 14.56 -12.28
CA GLU A 51 -2.73 13.45 -12.82
C GLU A 51 -1.76 12.36 -13.26
N ILE A 52 -2.03 11.13 -12.85
CA ILE A 52 -1.19 9.96 -13.10
C ILE A 52 -1.98 8.89 -13.84
N LEU A 53 -1.26 8.12 -14.66
CA LEU A 53 -1.74 6.87 -15.24
C LEU A 53 -0.77 5.77 -14.82
N GLY A 54 -1.30 4.76 -14.15
CA GLY A 54 -0.53 3.67 -13.58
C GLY A 54 -1.00 2.29 -13.99
N ARG A 55 -0.24 1.30 -13.53
CA ARG A 55 -0.48 -0.11 -13.80
C ARG A 55 -0.09 -0.96 -12.59
N ASP A 56 -0.91 -1.96 -12.28
CA ASP A 56 -0.54 -3.11 -11.43
C ASP A 56 0.46 -4.00 -12.17
N GLU A 57 1.64 -4.17 -11.60
CA GLU A 57 2.75 -4.90 -12.21
C GLU A 57 2.45 -6.39 -12.43
N ASN A 58 1.57 -6.98 -11.61
CA ASN A 58 1.24 -8.39 -11.69
C ASN A 58 0.05 -8.66 -12.61
N SER A 59 -1.06 -7.93 -12.44
CA SER A 59 -2.27 -8.16 -13.24
C SER A 59 -2.27 -7.41 -14.58
N GLY A 60 -1.47 -6.36 -14.70
CA GLY A 60 -1.50 -5.44 -15.83
C GLY A 60 -2.72 -4.52 -15.85
N ALA A 61 -3.57 -4.54 -14.83
CA ALA A 61 -4.70 -3.61 -14.70
C ALA A 61 -4.20 -2.16 -14.70
N VAL A 62 -4.90 -1.29 -15.42
CA VAL A 62 -4.56 0.13 -15.55
C VAL A 62 -5.48 0.94 -14.64
N PHE A 63 -4.95 1.99 -14.04
CA PHE A 63 -5.70 2.95 -13.23
C PHE A 63 -5.23 4.38 -13.54
N ASP A 64 -6.13 5.34 -13.46
CA ASP A 64 -5.81 6.76 -13.34
C ASP A 64 -5.83 7.19 -11.87
N GLY A 65 -5.28 8.36 -11.57
CA GLY A 65 -5.33 8.92 -10.22
C GLY A 65 -4.95 10.39 -10.18
N LEU A 66 -5.35 11.07 -9.11
CA LEU A 66 -4.98 12.46 -8.83
C LEU A 66 -4.25 12.54 -7.49
N LEU A 67 -3.05 13.12 -7.52
CA LEU A 67 -2.22 13.36 -6.34
C LEU A 67 -2.17 14.85 -6.05
N ALA A 68 -2.33 15.22 -4.79
CA ALA A 68 -2.29 16.61 -4.33
C ALA A 68 -1.32 16.76 -3.16
N PHE A 69 -0.55 17.86 -3.18
CA PHE A 69 0.39 18.23 -2.13
C PHE A 69 0.02 19.60 -1.57
N ARG A 70 -0.01 19.72 -0.24
CA ARG A 70 -0.40 20.95 0.44
C ARG A 70 0.15 20.99 1.85
N ASN A 71 0.80 22.10 2.23
CA ASN A 71 1.26 22.37 3.59
C ASN A 71 2.08 21.21 4.22
N GLY A 72 3.01 20.60 3.47
CA GLY A 72 3.79 19.45 3.93
C GLY A 72 3.04 18.13 3.97
N THR A 73 1.80 18.09 3.46
CA THR A 73 0.96 16.90 3.41
C THR A 73 0.61 16.48 1.98
N PHE A 74 0.28 15.21 1.82
CA PHE A 74 -0.04 14.52 0.59
C PHE A 74 -1.41 13.86 0.69
N GLN A 75 -2.13 13.85 -0.43
CA GLN A 75 -3.35 13.07 -0.59
C GLN A 75 -3.42 12.46 -2.00
N SER A 76 -3.89 11.22 -2.07
CA SER A 76 -4.38 10.58 -3.29
C SER A 76 -5.91 10.62 -3.28
N ALA A 77 -6.51 11.05 -4.39
CA ALA A 77 -7.97 11.07 -4.57
C ALA A 77 -8.58 9.67 -4.45
N ASP A 78 -7.90 8.64 -4.99
CA ASP A 78 -8.40 7.25 -4.94
C ASP A 78 -8.37 6.70 -3.52
N CYS A 79 -7.31 6.96 -2.75
CA CYS A 79 -7.27 6.60 -1.33
C CYS A 79 -8.37 7.33 -0.55
N GLN A 80 -8.60 8.60 -0.87
CA GLN A 80 -9.62 9.41 -0.24
C GLN A 80 -11.03 8.89 -0.54
N GLU A 81 -11.33 8.53 -1.78
CA GLU A 81 -12.61 7.94 -2.18
C GLU A 81 -12.80 6.55 -1.57
N TYR A 82 -11.75 5.72 -1.55
CA TYR A 82 -11.84 4.34 -1.10
C TYR A 82 -12.09 4.19 0.41
N CYS A 83 -11.35 4.93 1.26
CA CYS A 83 -11.47 4.80 2.73
C CYS A 83 -11.21 6.12 3.48
N ASN A 84 -11.35 7.29 2.85
CA ASN A 84 -11.15 8.57 3.54
C ASN A 84 -9.80 8.62 4.29
N PHE A 85 -8.71 8.22 3.61
CA PHE A 85 -7.36 8.18 4.18
C PHE A 85 -6.90 9.54 4.73
N GLY A 86 -7.49 10.64 4.25
CA GLY A 86 -7.13 11.98 4.68
C GLY A 86 -5.81 12.45 4.07
N TRP A 87 -5.13 13.34 4.79
CA TRP A 87 -3.84 13.92 4.41
C TRP A 87 -2.73 13.25 5.24
N SER A 88 -1.66 12.83 4.57
CA SER A 88 -0.50 12.19 5.20
C SER A 88 0.73 13.08 5.07
N ASP A 89 1.60 13.14 6.07
CA ASP A 89 2.87 13.85 5.93
C ASP A 89 3.67 13.25 4.77
N TYR A 90 4.38 14.10 4.03
CA TYR A 90 5.34 13.64 3.04
C TYR A 90 6.74 14.18 3.34
N LEU A 91 7.73 13.38 2.99
CA LEU A 91 9.13 13.77 3.07
C LEU A 91 9.68 13.89 1.67
N THR A 92 10.72 14.70 1.54
CA THR A 92 11.41 14.95 0.28
C THR A 92 12.91 14.88 0.45
N LYS A 93 13.60 14.62 -0.65
CA LYS A 93 15.03 14.87 -0.82
C LYS A 93 15.27 15.27 -2.27
N GLU A 94 16.30 16.06 -2.52
CA GLU A 94 16.69 16.43 -3.88
C GLU A 94 17.97 15.70 -4.27
N ILE A 95 18.00 15.12 -5.48
CA ILE A 95 19.16 14.46 -6.06
C ILE A 95 19.28 14.94 -7.50
N ASP A 96 20.39 15.60 -7.85
CA ASP A 96 20.68 16.07 -9.21
C ASP A 96 19.52 16.86 -9.87
N GLY A 97 18.84 17.69 -9.09
CA GLY A 97 17.69 18.50 -9.54
C GLY A 97 16.38 17.74 -9.70
N VAL A 98 16.30 16.48 -9.26
CA VAL A 98 15.08 15.69 -9.16
C VAL A 98 14.60 15.70 -7.72
N VAL A 99 13.34 16.09 -7.51
CA VAL A 99 12.71 16.01 -6.20
C VAL A 99 12.16 14.60 -6.02
N HIS A 100 12.75 13.85 -5.10
CA HIS A 100 12.21 12.59 -4.64
C HIS A 100 11.25 12.88 -3.48
N PHE A 101 10.12 12.18 -3.42
CA PHE A 101 9.24 12.22 -2.26
C PHE A 101 8.86 10.82 -1.79
N THR A 102 8.49 10.73 -0.53
CA THR A 102 7.92 9.51 0.06
C THR A 102 6.81 9.87 1.02
N THR A 103 5.79 9.03 1.10
CA THR A 103 4.70 9.15 2.07
C THR A 103 4.06 7.78 2.30
N THR A 104 3.46 7.62 3.48
CA THR A 104 2.70 6.43 3.84
C THR A 104 1.30 6.86 4.24
N ALA A 105 0.32 6.47 3.45
CA ALA A 105 -1.09 6.73 3.71
C ALA A 105 -1.74 5.47 4.30
N ALA A 106 -2.58 5.64 5.32
CA ALA A 106 -3.27 4.53 5.99
C ALA A 106 -4.78 4.76 6.04
N CYS A 107 -5.54 3.70 5.76
CA CYS A 107 -6.99 3.69 5.90
C CYS A 107 -7.37 3.67 7.39
N PRO A 108 -8.22 4.59 7.87
CA PRO A 108 -8.62 4.64 9.29
C PRO A 108 -9.50 3.45 9.71
N GLU A 109 -10.18 2.80 8.77
CA GLU A 109 -11.25 1.83 9.06
C GLU A 109 -10.90 0.37 8.68
N ALA A 110 -9.83 0.17 7.92
CA ALA A 110 -9.41 -1.15 7.45
C ALA A 110 -7.88 -1.21 7.35
N PRO A 111 -7.27 -2.41 7.37
CA PRO A 111 -5.83 -2.55 7.48
C PRO A 111 -5.13 -2.39 6.12
N HIS A 112 -5.41 -1.29 5.44
CA HIS A 112 -4.79 -0.90 4.19
C HIS A 112 -3.74 0.18 4.43
N THR A 113 -2.56 -0.05 3.89
CA THR A 113 -1.45 0.90 3.90
C THR A 113 -0.95 1.05 2.49
N VAL A 114 -0.75 2.30 2.05
CA VAL A 114 -0.16 2.61 0.76
C VAL A 114 1.13 3.37 0.98
N VAL A 115 2.24 2.82 0.50
CA VAL A 115 3.53 3.50 0.52
C VAL A 115 3.79 4.00 -0.90
N PHE A 116 4.07 5.30 -1.01
CA PHE A 116 4.41 5.95 -2.27
C PHE A 116 5.87 6.37 -2.23
N TYR A 117 6.59 6.11 -3.32
CA TYR A 117 7.87 6.71 -3.63
C TYR A 117 7.77 7.35 -5.01
N GLY A 118 8.03 8.65 -5.10
CA GLY A 118 7.92 9.37 -6.35
C GLY A 118 9.12 10.22 -6.67
N GLN A 119 9.27 10.48 -7.96
CA GLN A 119 10.33 11.29 -8.55
C GLN A 119 9.68 12.36 -9.41
N VAL A 120 9.97 13.61 -9.10
CA VAL A 120 9.41 14.78 -9.78
C VAL A 120 10.55 15.54 -10.46
N LYS A 121 10.42 15.72 -11.77
CA LYS A 121 11.38 16.46 -12.59
C LYS A 121 10.65 17.50 -13.42
N GLY A 122 10.79 18.77 -13.06
CA GLY A 122 9.96 19.82 -13.65
C GLY A 122 8.48 19.51 -13.36
N ASP A 123 7.68 19.35 -14.40
CA ASP A 123 6.25 19.08 -14.30
C ASP A 123 5.91 17.58 -14.41
N ASP A 124 6.88 16.73 -14.71
CA ASP A 124 6.68 15.28 -14.83
C ASP A 124 6.84 14.58 -13.48
N ILE A 125 6.06 13.52 -13.28
CA ILE A 125 6.13 12.64 -12.10
C ILE A 125 6.22 11.18 -12.53
N ALA A 126 7.06 10.41 -11.84
CA ALA A 126 7.12 8.95 -11.90
C ALA A 126 6.96 8.39 -10.48
N LEU A 127 6.26 7.26 -10.36
CA LEU A 127 5.87 6.67 -9.08
C LEU A 127 6.08 5.17 -9.06
N GLU A 128 6.52 4.72 -7.90
CA GLU A 128 6.41 3.35 -7.42
C GLU A 128 5.54 3.39 -6.17
N LEU A 129 4.59 2.47 -6.06
CA LEU A 129 3.76 2.36 -4.86
C LEU A 129 3.37 0.91 -4.58
N THR A 130 3.16 0.62 -3.29
CA THR A 130 2.57 -0.64 -2.85
C THR A 130 1.29 -0.36 -2.09
N TRP A 131 0.19 -0.98 -2.51
CA TRP A 131 -1.02 -1.10 -1.69
C TRP A 131 -0.97 -2.41 -0.93
N THR A 132 -0.89 -2.35 0.39
CA THR A 132 -0.80 -3.55 1.23
C THR A 132 -2.01 -3.66 2.14
N THR A 133 -2.64 -4.83 2.13
CA THR A 133 -3.67 -5.23 3.08
C THR A 133 -3.10 -6.27 4.03
N ARG A 134 -2.99 -5.94 5.33
CA ARG A 134 -2.43 -6.83 6.35
C ARG A 134 -3.49 -7.36 7.31
N ARG A 135 -3.58 -8.68 7.44
CA ARG A 135 -4.38 -9.35 8.46
C ARG A 135 -3.53 -10.38 9.18
N TRP A 136 -3.99 -10.81 10.36
CA TRP A 136 -3.25 -11.75 11.21
C TRP A 136 -2.88 -13.09 10.54
N TYR A 137 -3.58 -13.47 9.47
CA TYR A 137 -3.42 -14.75 8.76
C TYR A 137 -3.02 -14.59 7.29
N TRP A 138 -2.91 -13.35 6.77
CA TRP A 138 -2.46 -13.10 5.41
C TRP A 138 -2.09 -11.64 5.19
N THR A 139 -1.09 -11.44 4.33
CA THR A 139 -0.81 -10.15 3.68
C THR A 139 -1.07 -10.28 2.18
N ASN A 140 -1.76 -9.30 1.60
CA ASN A 140 -1.85 -9.13 0.14
C ASN A 140 -1.23 -7.78 -0.20
N GLN A 141 -0.40 -7.76 -1.22
CA GLN A 141 0.23 -6.55 -1.71
C GLN A 141 0.03 -6.45 -3.21
N ILE A 142 -0.32 -5.25 -3.66
CA ILE A 142 -0.38 -4.87 -5.07
C ILE A 142 0.77 -3.89 -5.29
N VAL A 143 1.68 -4.25 -6.20
CA VAL A 143 2.79 -3.40 -6.61
C VAL A 143 2.36 -2.66 -7.88
N MET A 144 2.54 -1.35 -7.89
CA MET A 144 2.11 -0.51 -9.01
C MET A 144 3.19 0.50 -9.36
N THR A 145 3.24 0.84 -10.63
CA THR A 145 4.01 1.98 -11.15
C THR A 145 3.07 2.94 -11.87
N ALA A 146 3.40 4.23 -11.83
CA ALA A 146 2.64 5.24 -12.53
C ALA A 146 3.52 6.37 -13.05
N THR A 147 3.05 7.04 -14.10
CA THR A 147 3.66 8.27 -14.63
C THR A 147 2.58 9.30 -14.85
N GLY A 148 2.94 10.57 -14.76
CA GLY A 148 1.98 11.65 -14.89
C GLY A 148 2.60 12.99 -15.13
N ALA A 149 1.76 14.01 -15.15
CA ALA A 149 2.16 15.39 -15.31
C ALA A 149 1.42 16.29 -14.33
N MET A 150 2.03 17.44 -14.01
CA MET A 150 1.39 18.46 -13.20
C MET A 150 0.13 18.95 -13.90
N VAL A 151 -0.93 19.10 -13.11
CA VAL A 151 -2.14 19.80 -13.55
C VAL A 151 -2.23 21.15 -12.86
N PRO A 152 -2.74 22.19 -13.55
CA PRO A 152 -2.95 23.49 -12.92
C PRO A 152 -3.92 23.33 -11.75
N THR A 153 -3.49 23.74 -10.56
CA THR A 153 -4.41 23.96 -9.44
C THR A 153 -5.41 25.01 -9.91
N THR A 154 -6.68 24.61 -10.14
CA THR A 154 -7.72 25.52 -10.63
C THR A 154 -7.93 26.63 -9.61
N GLY A 155 -7.22 27.74 -9.81
CA GLY A 155 -7.12 28.87 -8.89
C GLY A 155 -6.43 30.10 -9.50
N ALA A 156 -5.80 29.98 -10.68
CA ALA A 156 -5.44 31.13 -11.50
C ALA A 156 -6.63 31.57 -12.36
N ARG A 157 -7.71 32.04 -11.72
CA ARG A 157 -8.71 32.83 -12.45
C ARG A 157 -8.06 34.18 -12.74
N ALA A 158 -7.62 34.34 -13.99
CA ALA A 158 -7.39 35.64 -14.57
C ALA A 158 -8.69 36.46 -14.45
N GLU A 159 -8.70 37.46 -13.57
CA GLU A 159 -9.63 38.58 -13.65
C GLU A 159 -8.79 39.82 -13.92
N GLY A 160 -8.87 40.28 -15.17
CA GLY A 160 -8.55 41.65 -15.54
C GLY A 160 -9.74 42.58 -15.34
#